data_AF-A0A172TRS6-F1
#
_entry.id   AF-A0A172TRS6-F1
#
_cell.length_a   1.000
_cell.length_b   1.000
_cell.length_c   1.000
_cell.angle_alpha   90.00
_cell.angle_beta   90.00
_cell.angle_gamma   90.00
#
_symmetry.space_group_name_H-M   'P 1'
#
loop_
_entity.id
_entity.type
_entity.pdbx_description
1 polymer ?
#
loop_
_entity_poly.entity_id
_entity_poly.type
_entity_poly.pdbx_seq_one_letter_code
_entity_poly.pdbx_strand_id
1 'polypeptide(L)'
;MNESLFYQAVNTKAKENGINPILLLAGIEGLYTFKDVPLSEINYDFLDSLIITIFTLRIGDQFHAMAEQNLSSKNMEHQMTAIEELTELTPAVIERSDNQYLKSFAHVVNGKTPIRKYHEKALEAAAIEVQKAQAHFKEKSIGAIVIEVCRNDIGGKMDLKAVFG
;
A
#
# COMPACT_ATOMS: atom_id res chain seq x y z
N MET A 1 -13.51 10.46 -15.27
CA MET A 1 -12.98 10.83 -13.93
C MET A 1 -11.98 12.01 -13.96
N ASN A 2 -12.11 12.99 -13.06
CA ASN A 2 -11.08 14.00 -12.78
C ASN A 2 -10.21 13.50 -11.62
N GLU A 3 -8.96 13.09 -11.91
CA GLU A 3 -8.06 12.47 -10.92
C GLU A 3 -7.80 13.36 -9.71
N SER A 4 -7.67 14.68 -9.91
CA SER A 4 -7.44 15.61 -8.80
C SER A 4 -8.61 15.65 -7.83
N LEU A 5 -9.84 15.62 -8.33
CA LEU A 5 -11.04 15.58 -7.49
C LEU A 5 -11.16 14.24 -6.76
N PHE A 6 -10.80 13.15 -7.43
CA PHE A 6 -10.77 11.83 -6.80
C PHE A 6 -9.76 11.77 -5.64
N TYR A 7 -8.52 12.21 -5.85
CA TYR A 7 -7.51 12.25 -4.77
C TYR A 7 -7.92 13.16 -3.62
N GLN A 8 -8.57 14.30 -3.91
CA GLN A 8 -9.10 15.17 -2.87
C GLN A 8 -10.20 14.47 -2.05
N ALA A 9 -11.12 13.76 -2.71
CA ALA A 9 -12.18 13.02 -2.03
C ALA A 9 -11.60 11.91 -1.14
N VAL A 10 -10.63 11.14 -1.64
CA VAL A 10 -9.93 10.10 -0.86
C VAL A 10 -9.23 10.71 0.36
N ASN A 11 -8.50 11.82 0.18
CA ASN A 11 -7.83 12.50 1.28
C ASN A 11 -8.80 12.99 2.36
N THR A 12 -9.89 13.62 1.96
CA THR A 12 -10.94 14.09 2.89
C THR A 12 -11.53 12.91 3.65
N LYS A 13 -11.92 11.84 2.95
CA LYS A 13 -12.53 10.66 3.57
C LYS A 13 -11.59 9.95 4.53
N ALA A 14 -10.33 9.82 4.14
CA ALA A 14 -9.30 9.22 4.98
C ALA A 14 -9.14 9.98 6.30
N LYS A 15 -9.09 11.32 6.21
CA LYS A 15 -8.99 12.20 7.37
C LYS A 15 -10.21 12.10 8.29
N GLU A 16 -11.42 12.06 7.73
CA GLU A 16 -12.67 11.89 8.49
C GLU A 16 -12.72 10.57 9.26
N ASN A 17 -12.10 9.52 8.71
CA ASN A 17 -12.13 8.17 9.26
C ASN A 17 -10.84 7.79 9.99
N GLY A 18 -9.92 8.74 10.23
CA GLY A 18 -8.68 8.50 10.96
C GLY A 18 -7.75 7.47 10.30
N ILE A 19 -7.88 7.23 8.99
CA ILE A 19 -7.06 6.28 8.22
C ILE A 19 -6.05 7.03 7.36
N ASN A 20 -4.91 6.41 7.10
CA ASN A 20 -3.92 6.94 6.18
C ASN A 20 -4.51 7.08 4.75
N PRO A 21 -4.39 8.22 4.08
CA PRO A 21 -4.96 8.43 2.75
C PRO A 21 -4.36 7.52 1.67
N ILE A 22 -3.07 7.20 1.77
CA ILE A 22 -2.40 6.30 0.84
C ILE A 22 -2.90 4.86 1.06
N LEU A 23 -3.16 4.48 2.31
CA LEU A 23 -3.75 3.19 2.65
C LEU A 23 -5.18 3.08 2.11
N LEU A 24 -6.01 4.13 2.26
CA LEU A 24 -7.35 4.15 1.70
C LEU A 24 -7.33 4.06 0.17
N LEU A 25 -6.43 4.80 -0.49
CA LEU A 25 -6.24 4.73 -1.93
C LEU A 25 -5.87 3.32 -2.39
N ALA A 26 -4.86 2.69 -1.76
CA ALA A 26 -4.47 1.32 -2.04
C ALA A 26 -5.63 0.33 -1.79
N GLY A 27 -6.42 0.59 -0.75
CA GLY A 27 -7.66 -0.10 -0.45
C GLY A 27 -8.64 -0.10 -1.61
N ILE A 28 -8.95 1.09 -2.12
CA ILE A 28 -9.90 1.27 -3.22
C ILE A 28 -9.38 0.60 -4.50
N GLU A 29 -8.08 0.70 -4.79
CA GLU A 29 -7.45 0.02 -5.93
C GLU A 29 -7.52 -1.51 -5.80
N GLY A 30 -7.27 -2.03 -4.60
CA GLY A 30 -7.47 -3.43 -4.28
C GLY A 30 -8.91 -3.87 -4.54
N LEU A 31 -9.89 -3.13 -4.03
CA LEU A 31 -11.32 -3.40 -4.25
C LEU A 31 -11.72 -3.34 -5.73
N TYR A 32 -11.13 -2.45 -6.51
CA TYR A 32 -11.42 -2.35 -7.95
C TYR A 32 -11.07 -3.64 -8.71
N THR A 33 -10.07 -4.40 -8.22
CA THR A 33 -9.72 -5.72 -8.78
C THR A 33 -10.87 -6.73 -8.62
N PHE A 34 -11.77 -6.51 -7.65
CA PHE A 34 -12.94 -7.33 -7.38
C PHE A 34 -14.25 -6.68 -7.84
N LYS A 35 -14.21 -5.66 -8.70
CA LYS A 35 -15.40 -4.87 -9.07
C LYS A 35 -16.55 -5.70 -9.65
N ASP A 36 -16.24 -6.84 -10.25
CA ASP A 36 -17.19 -7.74 -10.88
C ASP A 36 -17.52 -8.97 -10.00
N VAL A 37 -17.03 -9.00 -8.75
CA VAL A 37 -17.22 -10.09 -7.78
C VAL A 37 -18.23 -9.65 -6.70
N PRO A 38 -19.24 -10.46 -6.37
CA PRO A 38 -20.14 -10.18 -5.25
C PRO A 38 -19.37 -10.04 -3.93
N LEU A 39 -19.73 -9.07 -3.08
CA LEU A 39 -19.05 -8.83 -1.79
C LEU A 39 -19.00 -10.08 -0.88
N SER A 40 -20.02 -10.94 -0.95
CA SER A 40 -20.09 -12.20 -0.19
C SER A 40 -19.10 -13.26 -0.66
N GLU A 41 -18.52 -13.09 -1.85
CA GLU A 41 -17.60 -14.03 -2.49
C GLU A 41 -16.15 -13.50 -2.51
N ILE A 42 -15.92 -12.30 -1.97
CA ILE A 42 -14.56 -11.75 -1.86
C ILE A 42 -13.74 -12.59 -0.89
N ASN A 43 -12.57 -13.03 -1.37
CA ASN A 43 -11.53 -13.60 -0.54
C ASN A 43 -10.79 -12.45 0.18
N TYR A 44 -11.13 -12.23 1.45
CA TYR A 44 -10.56 -11.15 2.26
C TYR A 44 -9.06 -11.31 2.51
N ASP A 45 -8.54 -12.53 2.66
CA ASP A 45 -7.09 -12.74 2.84
C ASP A 45 -6.30 -12.31 1.59
N PHE A 46 -6.85 -12.60 0.41
CA PHE A 46 -6.26 -12.16 -0.85
C PHE A 46 -6.40 -10.64 -1.04
N LEU A 47 -7.57 -10.07 -0.72
CA LEU A 47 -7.78 -8.62 -0.77
C LEU A 47 -6.82 -7.89 0.17
N ASP A 48 -6.67 -8.36 1.41
CA ASP A 48 -5.75 -7.77 2.40
C ASP A 48 -4.31 -7.82 1.90
N SER A 49 -3.88 -8.96 1.39
CA SER A 49 -2.53 -9.13 0.81
C SER A 49 -2.29 -8.18 -0.37
N LEU A 50 -3.30 -8.01 -1.23
CA LEU A 50 -3.24 -7.10 -2.37
C LEU A 50 -3.16 -5.63 -1.91
N ILE A 51 -4.01 -5.22 -0.97
CA ILE A 51 -4.02 -3.85 -0.42
C ILE A 51 -2.67 -3.53 0.23
N ILE A 52 -2.14 -4.43 1.06
CA ILE A 52 -0.83 -4.27 1.71
C ILE A 52 0.27 -4.15 0.65
N THR A 53 0.24 -4.98 -0.39
CA THR A 53 1.23 -4.92 -1.47
C THR A 53 1.19 -3.59 -2.21
N ILE A 54 0.01 -3.14 -2.64
CA ILE A 54 -0.17 -1.84 -3.31
C ILE A 54 0.30 -0.71 -2.40
N PHE A 55 -0.07 -0.75 -1.13
CA PHE A 55 0.29 0.27 -0.16
C PHE A 55 1.81 0.33 0.07
N THR A 56 2.47 -0.82 0.23
CA THR A 56 3.92 -0.92 0.32
C THR A 56 4.62 -0.35 -0.91
N LEU A 57 4.12 -0.65 -2.12
CA LEU A 57 4.70 -0.09 -3.35
C LEU A 57 4.63 1.44 -3.35
N ARG A 58 3.48 2.02 -2.96
CA ARG A 58 3.31 3.48 -2.89
C ARG A 58 4.22 4.15 -1.87
N ILE A 59 4.40 3.53 -0.70
CA ILE A 59 5.37 4.01 0.29
C ILE A 59 6.80 3.86 -0.27
N GLY A 60 7.08 2.73 -0.93
CA GLY A 60 8.35 2.45 -1.59
C GLY A 60 8.73 3.52 -2.61
N ASP A 61 7.78 3.99 -3.42
CA ASP A 61 7.99 5.08 -4.37
C ASP A 61 8.45 6.38 -3.69
N GLN A 62 7.93 6.66 -2.49
CA GLN A 62 8.38 7.82 -1.70
C GLN A 62 9.81 7.66 -1.22
N PHE A 63 10.16 6.49 -0.67
CA PHE A 63 11.54 6.22 -0.25
C PHE A 63 12.51 6.21 -1.44
N HIS A 64 12.10 5.66 -2.58
CA HIS A 64 12.87 5.67 -3.81
C HIS A 64 13.15 7.11 -4.25
N ALA A 65 12.12 7.97 -4.34
CA ALA A 65 12.29 9.36 -4.70
C ALA A 65 13.20 10.12 -3.73
N MET A 66 13.10 9.86 -2.42
CA MET A 66 13.99 10.45 -1.42
C MET A 66 15.44 9.99 -1.59
N ALA A 67 15.67 8.70 -1.87
CA ALA A 67 17.00 8.16 -2.10
C ALA A 67 17.61 8.76 -3.38
N GLU A 68 16.86 8.81 -4.48
CA GLU A 68 17.29 9.45 -5.74
C GLU A 68 17.67 10.93 -5.53
N GLN A 69 16.88 11.69 -4.78
CA GLN A 69 17.21 13.07 -4.42
C GLN A 69 18.53 13.14 -3.64
N ASN A 70 18.73 12.24 -2.68
CA ASN A 70 19.92 12.19 -1.84
C ASN A 70 21.20 11.74 -2.58
N LEU A 71 21.11 11.07 -3.73
CA LEU A 71 22.27 10.78 -4.58
C LEU A 71 22.98 12.06 -5.05
N SER A 72 22.22 13.14 -5.25
CA SER A 72 22.73 14.45 -5.65
C SER A 72 23.19 15.33 -4.48
N SER A 73 23.07 14.82 -3.25
CA SER A 73 23.46 15.55 -2.04
C SER A 73 24.96 15.82 -2.00
N LYS A 74 25.34 17.00 -1.48
CA LYS A 74 26.74 17.33 -1.18
C LYS A 74 27.25 16.65 0.10
N ASN A 75 26.34 16.08 0.90
CA ASN A 75 26.70 15.31 2.09
C ASN A 75 26.99 13.85 1.69
N MET A 76 28.24 13.43 1.88
CA MET A 76 28.71 12.07 1.56
C MET A 76 27.92 10.99 2.31
N GLU A 77 27.54 11.23 3.56
CA GLU A 77 26.74 10.27 4.36
C GLU A 77 25.36 10.06 3.74
N HIS A 78 24.69 11.13 3.31
CA HIS A 78 23.38 11.02 2.64
C HIS A 78 23.49 10.28 1.30
N GLN A 79 24.57 10.52 0.56
CA GLN A 79 24.82 9.85 -0.71
C GLN A 79 25.08 8.35 -0.53
N MET A 80 25.88 7.96 0.47
CA MET A 80 26.13 6.54 0.79
C MET A 80 24.85 5.82 1.21
N THR A 81 24.07 6.42 2.09
CA THR A 81 22.76 5.86 2.49
C THR A 81 21.84 5.71 1.28
N ALA A 82 21.78 6.71 0.38
CA ALA A 82 20.96 6.62 -0.83
C ALA A 82 21.37 5.45 -1.74
N ILE A 83 22.67 5.22 -1.93
CA ILE A 83 23.18 4.08 -2.72
C ILE A 83 22.75 2.75 -2.08
N GLU A 84 22.86 2.64 -0.75
CA GLU A 84 22.42 1.45 -0.03
C GLU A 84 20.92 1.21 -0.21
N GLU A 85 20.09 2.24 -0.02
CA GLU A 85 18.63 2.14 -0.17
C GLU A 85 18.20 1.69 -1.58
N LEU A 86 18.92 2.15 -2.61
CA LEU A 86 18.64 1.85 -4.01
C LEU A 86 19.21 0.49 -4.46
N THR A 87 19.98 -0.18 -3.61
CA THR A 87 20.58 -1.47 -3.94
C THR A 87 19.48 -2.53 -4.08
N GLU A 88 19.49 -3.22 -5.22
CA GLU A 88 18.59 -4.35 -5.49
C GLU A 88 18.98 -5.57 -4.65
N LEU A 89 17.98 -6.15 -3.98
CA LEU A 89 18.10 -7.38 -3.21
C LEU A 89 17.96 -8.57 -4.14
N THR A 90 18.92 -9.48 -4.06
CA THR A 90 18.85 -10.74 -4.81
C THR A 90 17.83 -11.70 -4.17
N PRO A 91 17.26 -12.65 -4.93
CA PRO A 91 16.37 -13.67 -4.36
C PRO A 91 16.99 -14.42 -3.18
N ALA A 92 18.29 -14.74 -3.24
CA ALA A 92 19.02 -15.41 -2.17
C ALA A 92 19.10 -14.57 -0.88
N VAL A 93 19.20 -13.24 -1.00
CA VAL A 93 19.18 -12.34 0.16
C VAL A 93 17.78 -12.29 0.78
N ILE A 94 16.74 -12.20 -0.06
CA ILE A 94 15.34 -12.15 0.38
C ILE A 94 14.95 -13.44 1.11
N GLU A 95 15.29 -14.61 0.55
CA GLU A 95 14.98 -15.91 1.14
C GLU A 95 15.62 -16.11 2.52
N ARG A 96 16.80 -15.53 2.75
CA ARG A 96 17.54 -15.59 4.02
C ARG A 96 17.15 -14.51 5.02
N SER A 97 16.37 -13.50 4.62
CA SER A 97 15.91 -12.44 5.52
C SER A 97 15.03 -13.00 6.64
N ASP A 98 15.10 -12.43 7.84
CA ASP A 98 14.14 -12.74 8.91
C ASP A 98 12.82 -11.98 8.73
N ASN A 99 12.76 -11.04 7.79
CA ASN A 99 11.56 -10.27 7.48
C ASN A 99 10.57 -11.10 6.65
N GLN A 100 9.55 -11.64 7.32
CA GLN A 100 8.49 -12.42 6.67
C GLN A 100 7.67 -11.60 5.66
N TYR A 101 7.51 -10.30 5.91
CA TYR A 101 6.81 -9.40 4.99
C TYR A 101 7.60 -9.22 3.70
N LEU A 102 8.94 -9.17 3.77
CA LEU A 102 9.80 -9.09 2.59
C LEU A 102 9.67 -10.35 1.72
N LYS A 103 9.63 -11.54 2.33
CA LYS A 103 9.42 -12.80 1.59
C LYS A 103 8.04 -12.87 0.94
N SER A 104 7.00 -12.50 1.68
CA SER A 104 5.63 -12.45 1.17
C SER A 104 5.51 -11.46 0.01
N PHE A 105 6.04 -10.25 0.18
CA PHE A 105 6.10 -9.23 -0.85
C PHE A 105 6.82 -9.72 -2.11
N ALA A 106 7.97 -10.37 -1.96
CA ALA A 106 8.72 -10.95 -3.07
C ALA A 106 7.94 -12.03 -3.82
N HIS A 107 7.19 -12.86 -3.10
CA HIS A 107 6.31 -13.87 -3.70
C HIS A 107 5.17 -13.22 -4.49
N VAL A 108 4.54 -12.17 -3.96
CA VAL A 108 3.43 -11.47 -4.64
C VAL A 108 3.89 -10.76 -5.91
N VAL A 109 5.03 -10.06 -5.87
CA VAL A 109 5.55 -9.37 -7.06
C VAL A 109 6.18 -10.34 -8.08
N ASN A 110 6.57 -11.54 -7.64
CA ASN A 110 7.02 -12.67 -8.47
C ASN A 110 8.02 -12.27 -9.57
N GLY A 111 9.03 -11.49 -9.21
CA GLY A 111 10.09 -11.05 -10.12
C GLY A 111 9.69 -10.02 -11.19
N LYS A 112 8.45 -9.52 -11.17
CA LYS A 112 7.99 -8.49 -12.12
C LYS A 112 8.53 -7.09 -11.83
N THR A 113 8.98 -6.84 -10.59
CA THR A 113 9.57 -5.56 -10.18
C THR A 113 10.86 -5.81 -9.37
N PRO A 114 11.90 -4.99 -9.54
CA PRO A 114 13.09 -5.07 -8.69
C PRO A 114 12.75 -4.74 -7.23
N ILE A 115 13.22 -5.58 -6.31
CA ILE A 115 13.05 -5.37 -4.88
C ILE A 115 14.33 -4.76 -4.35
N ARG A 116 14.29 -3.47 -4.01
CA ARG A 116 15.41 -2.72 -3.41
C ARG A 116 15.35 -2.65 -1.90
N LYS A 117 16.47 -2.30 -1.27
CA LYS A 117 16.62 -2.23 0.19
C LYS A 117 15.56 -1.37 0.87
N TYR A 118 15.17 -0.24 0.26
CA TYR A 118 14.12 0.62 0.80
C TYR A 118 12.76 -0.07 0.97
N HIS A 119 12.48 -1.18 0.26
CA HIS A 119 11.21 -1.90 0.44
C HIS A 119 11.09 -2.50 1.83
N GLU A 120 12.20 -2.82 2.52
CA GLU A 120 12.14 -3.26 3.91
C GLU A 120 11.52 -2.18 4.80
N LYS A 121 11.99 -0.94 4.68
CA LYS A 121 11.44 0.23 5.39
C LYS A 121 10.01 0.53 4.97
N ALA A 122 9.69 0.38 3.68
CA ALA A 122 8.34 0.56 3.17
C ALA A 122 7.36 -0.47 3.76
N LEU A 123 7.78 -1.72 3.90
CA LEU A 123 7.00 -2.79 4.52
C LEU A 123 6.78 -2.53 6.01
N GLU A 124 7.81 -2.09 6.74
CA GLU A 124 7.68 -1.71 8.15
C GLU A 124 6.71 -0.53 8.34
N ALA A 125 6.85 0.52 7.53
CA ALA A 125 5.96 1.66 7.55
C ALA A 125 4.51 1.26 7.22
N ALA A 126 4.32 0.41 6.20
CA ALA A 126 3.00 -0.12 5.84
C ALA A 126 2.40 -0.92 7.01
N ALA A 127 3.18 -1.79 7.65
CA ALA A 127 2.73 -2.60 8.78
C ALA A 127 2.28 -1.74 9.96
N ILE A 128 3.03 -0.68 10.30
CA ILE A 128 2.67 0.25 11.36
C ILE A 128 1.34 0.96 11.05
N GLU A 129 1.16 1.45 9.82
CA GLU A 129 -0.05 2.15 9.42
C GLU A 129 -1.28 1.22 9.36
N VAL A 130 -1.09 -0.03 8.91
CA VAL A 130 -2.14 -1.06 8.92
C VAL A 130 -2.53 -1.41 10.36
N GLN A 131 -1.56 -1.59 11.26
CA GLN A 131 -1.84 -1.86 12.67
C GLN A 131 -2.60 -0.71 13.34
N LYS A 132 -2.26 0.55 13.03
CA LYS A 132 -3.02 1.71 13.51
C LYS A 132 -4.47 1.68 13.04
N ALA A 133 -4.70 1.38 11.75
CA ALA A 133 -6.05 1.25 11.20
C ALA A 133 -6.83 0.10 11.87
N GLN A 134 -6.23 -1.09 11.96
CA GLN A 134 -6.84 -2.25 12.63
C GLN A 134 -7.21 -1.96 14.08
N ALA A 135 -6.33 -1.26 14.82
CA ALA A 135 -6.62 -0.84 16.19
C ALA A 135 -7.76 0.20 16.27
N HIS A 136 -7.83 1.14 15.33
CA HIS A 136 -8.87 2.17 15.28
C HIS A 136 -10.26 1.56 15.03
N PHE A 137 -10.37 0.68 14.04
CA PHE A 137 -11.64 0.05 13.62
C PHE A 137 -11.99 -1.20 14.43
N LYS A 138 -11.06 -1.72 15.24
CA LYS A 138 -11.19 -3.01 15.95
C LYS A 138 -11.46 -4.20 15.01
N GLU A 139 -10.97 -4.10 13.78
CA GLU A 139 -11.12 -5.09 12.73
C GLU A 139 -9.73 -5.59 12.32
N LYS A 140 -9.61 -6.89 12.04
CA LYS A 140 -8.35 -7.49 11.62
C LYS A 140 -8.15 -7.37 10.12
N SER A 141 -9.21 -7.42 9.32
CA SER A 141 -9.09 -7.32 7.88
C SER A 141 -9.01 -5.87 7.41
N ILE A 142 -7.95 -5.53 6.69
CA ILE A 142 -7.82 -4.18 6.12
C ILE A 142 -8.83 -3.95 4.98
N GLY A 143 -9.15 -5.00 4.21
CA GLY A 143 -10.18 -4.99 3.20
C GLY A 143 -11.57 -4.72 3.79
N ALA A 144 -11.89 -5.33 4.95
CA ALA A 144 -13.13 -5.03 5.66
C ALA A 144 -13.21 -3.56 6.10
N ILE A 145 -12.11 -3.01 6.64
CA ILE A 145 -12.01 -1.58 7.03
C ILE A 145 -12.24 -0.68 5.82
N VAL A 146 -11.57 -0.94 4.70
CA VAL A 146 -11.72 -0.14 3.48
C VAL A 146 -13.16 -0.20 2.97
N ILE A 147 -13.78 -1.39 2.98
CA ILE A 147 -15.19 -1.55 2.62
C ILE A 147 -16.08 -0.72 3.55
N GLU A 148 -15.85 -0.75 4.86
CA GLU A 148 -16.62 0.02 5.84
C GLU A 148 -16.50 1.53 5.61
N VAL A 149 -15.28 2.04 5.44
CA VAL A 149 -15.01 3.46 5.14
C VAL A 149 -15.72 3.88 3.85
N CYS A 150 -15.74 2.99 2.85
CA CYS A 150 -16.41 3.22 1.58
C CYS A 150 -17.94 3.07 1.68
N ARG A 151 -18.46 2.25 2.60
CA ARG A 151 -19.89 1.91 2.72
C ARG A 151 -20.74 3.11 3.19
N ASN A 152 -20.20 4.03 3.99
CA ASN A 152 -20.95 5.14 4.57
C ASN A 152 -21.30 6.30 3.60
N ASP A 153 -20.75 6.32 2.38
CA ASP A 153 -21.18 7.24 1.29
C ASP A 153 -21.57 6.51 0.00
N ILE A 154 -21.47 5.18 -0.03
CA ILE A 154 -21.87 4.33 -1.15
C ILE A 154 -23.13 3.59 -0.72
N GLY A 155 -24.27 4.29 -0.79
CA GLY A 155 -25.57 3.80 -0.34
C GLY A 155 -25.89 2.40 -0.87
N GLY A 156 -25.68 1.38 -0.02
CA GLY A 156 -26.28 0.04 -0.09
C GLY A 156 -25.95 -0.85 -1.30
N LYS A 157 -25.33 -0.34 -2.36
CA LYS A 157 -24.90 -1.11 -3.53
C LYS A 157 -23.61 -0.49 -4.04
N MET A 158 -22.47 -1.15 -3.83
CA MET A 158 -21.24 -0.77 -4.52
C MET A 158 -21.45 -0.98 -6.03
N ASP A 159 -21.79 0.10 -6.73
CA ASP A 159 -21.49 0.20 -8.16
C ASP A 159 -20.17 0.96 -8.28
N LEU A 160 -19.06 0.22 -8.25
CA LEU A 160 -17.70 0.74 -8.40
C LEU A 160 -17.51 1.47 -9.74
N LYS A 161 -18.46 1.39 -10.68
CA LYS A 161 -18.47 2.21 -11.89
C LYS A 161 -18.72 3.69 -11.62
N ALA A 162 -19.37 4.07 -10.52
CA ALA A 162 -19.62 5.48 -10.22
C ALA A 162 -18.37 6.22 -9.71
N VAL A 163 -17.44 5.49 -9.07
CA VAL A 163 -16.17 6.04 -8.58
C VAL A 163 -15.15 6.18 -9.71
N PHE A 164 -15.26 5.35 -10.75
CA PHE A 164 -14.27 5.21 -11.82
C PHE A 164 -14.81 5.40 -13.24
N GLY A 165 -16.03 5.93 -13.38
CA GLY A 165 -16.72 6.26 -14.63
C GLY A 165 -16.34 7.63 -15.21
#